data_AF-A0A5K0X828-F1
#
_entry.id   AF-A0A5K0X828-F1
#
_cell.length_a   1.000
_cell.length_b   1.000
_cell.length_c   1.000
_cell.angle_alpha   90.00
_cell.angle_beta   90.00
_cell.angle_gamma   90.00
#
_symmetry.space_group_name_H-M   'P 1'
#
loop_
_entity.id
_entity.type
_entity.pdbx_description
1 polymer ?
#
loop_
_entity_poly.entity_id
_entity_poly.type
_entity_poly.pdbx_seq_one_letter_code
_entity_poly.pdbx_strand_id
1 'polypeptide(L)' 'SIRVFCRIRPFLQAEKRSKPALISPRSEKIWVQGIKKKEFVFDRVFSHQASQ' A
#
# COMPACT_ATOMS: atom_id res chain seq x y z
N SER A 1 21.57 -11.36 -3.72
CA SER A 1 20.12 -11.38 -3.45
C SER A 1 19.65 -9.93 -3.33
N ILE A 2 18.53 -9.58 -3.97
CA ILE A 2 17.95 -8.22 -3.96
C ILE A 2 16.72 -8.24 -3.05
N ARG A 3 16.59 -7.24 -2.17
CA ARG A 3 15.38 -7.06 -1.34
C ARG A 3 14.48 -6.00 -1.95
N VAL A 4 13.18 -6.23 -1.92
CA VAL A 4 12.14 -5.36 -2.45
C VAL A 4 11.17 -4.98 -1.35
N PHE A 5 11.03 -3.67 -1.14
CA PHE A 5 10.17 -3.10 -0.11
C PHE A 5 9.10 -2.21 -0.74
N CYS A 6 7.95 -2.07 -0.06
CA CYS A 6 6.90 -1.15 -0.47
C CYS A 6 6.53 -0.19 0.68
N ARG A 7 6.30 1.09 0.38
CA ARG A 7 5.84 2.10 1.34
C ARG A 7 4.53 2.72 0.86
N ILE A 8 3.50 2.62 1.70
CA ILE A 8 2.21 3.26 1.45
C ILE A 8 2.29 4.69 1.99
N ARG A 9 2.09 5.68 1.13
CA ARG A 9 2.05 7.09 1.55
C ARG A 9 0.71 7.45 2.19
N PRO A 10 0.66 8.44 3.10
CA PRO A 10 -0.58 9.03 3.57
C PRO A 10 -1.40 9.64 2.42
N PHE A 11 -2.72 9.66 2.58
CA PHE A 11 -3.63 10.36 1.68
C PHE A 11 -3.48 11.87 1.83
N LEU A 12 -3.40 12.57 0.71
CA LEU A 12 -3.46 14.03 0.66
C LEU A 12 -4.91 14.50 0.68
N GLN A 13 -5.15 15.72 1.16
CA GLN A 13 -6.52 16.26 1.25
C GLN A 13 -7.22 16.30 -0.12
N ALA A 14 -6.49 16.60 -1.20
CA ALA A 14 -7.01 16.62 -2.56
C ALA A 14 -7.50 15.25 -3.06
N GLU A 15 -7.00 14.16 -2.46
CA GLU A 15 -7.29 12.79 -2.88
C GLU A 15 -8.54 12.22 -2.21
N LYS A 16 -9.00 12.83 -1.10
CA LYS A 16 -10.20 12.39 -0.36
C LYS A 16 -11.47 12.42 -1.21
N ARG A 17 -11.50 13.21 -2.29
CA ARG A 17 -12.65 13.32 -3.21
C ARG A 17 -12.74 12.15 -4.20
N SER A 18 -11.65 11.44 -4.45
CA SER A 18 -11.63 10.24 -5.29
C SER A 18 -11.72 9.03 -4.37
N LYS A 19 -12.59 8.04 -4.66
CA LYS A 19 -12.68 6.82 -3.85
C LYS A 19 -11.28 6.21 -3.74
N PRO A 20 -10.64 6.23 -2.55
CA PRO A 20 -9.28 5.74 -2.45
C PRO A 20 -9.29 4.25 -2.74
N ALA A 21 -8.35 3.79 -3.57
CA ALA A 21 -8.10 2.37 -3.69
C ALA A 21 -7.85 1.84 -2.27
N LEU A 22 -8.64 0.85 -1.84
CA LEU A 22 -8.43 0.23 -0.54
C LEU A 22 -7.11 -0.53 -0.62
N ILE A 23 -6.11 -0.04 0.11
CA ILE A 23 -4.82 -0.70 0.30
C ILE A 23 -4.83 -1.30 1.70
N SER A 24 -4.85 -2.63 1.80
CA SER A 24 -4.72 -3.34 3.07
C SER A 24 -3.30 -3.89 3.24
N PRO A 25 -2.49 -3.32 4.16
CA PRO A 25 -1.15 -3.83 4.43
C PRO A 25 -1.19 -5.05 5.35
N ARG A 26 -0.43 -6.09 4.97
CA ARG A 26 0.10 -7.14 5.85
C ARG A 26 1.62 -7.03 5.80
N SER A 27 2.34 -7.56 6.80
CA SER A 27 3.81 -7.41 6.93
C SER A 27 4.60 -7.66 5.62
N GLU A 28 4.13 -8.60 4.79
CA GLU A 28 4.79 -9.03 3.55
C GLU A 28 3.89 -8.91 2.31
N LYS A 29 2.64 -8.45 2.48
CA LYS A 29 1.62 -8.51 1.40
C LYS A 29 0.79 -7.24 1.33
N ILE A 30 0.42 -6.88 0.10
CA ILE A 30 -0.48 -5.76 -0.16
C ILE A 30 -1.59 -6.22 -1.09
N TRP A 31 -2.82 -5.84 -0.75
CA TRP A 31 -3.95 -5.93 -1.66
C TRP A 31 -4.29 -4.55 -2.18
N VAL A 32 -4.43 -4.41 -3.49
CA VAL A 32 -4.91 -3.20 -4.14
C VAL A 32 -6.30 -3.47 -4.69
N GLN A 33 -7.30 -2.78 -4.15
CA GLN A 33 -8.67 -2.85 -4.64
C GLN A 33 -8.89 -1.82 -5.75
N GLY A 34 -8.93 -2.31 -7.00
CA GLY A 34 -9.35 -1.57 -8.19
C GLY A 34 -10.52 -2.29 -8.90
N ILE A 35 -10.60 -2.23 -10.23
CA ILE A 35 -11.61 -2.97 -11.03
C ILE A 35 -11.51 -4.50 -10.79
N LYS A 36 -10.28 -4.98 -10.55
CA LYS A 36 -9.99 -6.33 -10.06
C LYS A 36 -9.08 -6.24 -8.84
N LYS A 37 -9.28 -7.14 -7.87
CA LYS A 37 -8.39 -7.26 -6.71
C LYS A 37 -7.04 -7.78 -7.17
N LYS A 38 -5.95 -7.04 -6.89
CA LYS A 38 -4.58 -7.48 -7.17
C LYS A 38 -3.84 -7.74 -5.85
N GLU A 39 -3.11 -8.85 -5.77
CA GLU A 39 -2.23 -9.19 -4.64
C GLU A 39 -0.77 -8.99 -5.06
N PHE A 40 0.03 -8.39 -4.18
CA PHE A 40 1.47 -8.23 -4.34
C PHE A 40 2.20 -8.70 -3.07
N VAL A 41 3.37 -9.31 -3.24
CA VAL A 41 4.20 -9.85 -2.16
C VAL A 41 5.57 -9.16 -2.18
N PHE A 42 6.05 -8.74 -1.01
CA PHE A 42 7.29 -8.00 -0.82
C PHE A 42 8.02 -8.53 0.42
N ASP A 43 9.33 -8.28 0.54
CA ASP A 43 10.09 -8.61 1.75
C ASP A 43 9.58 -7.85 2.98
N ARG A 44 9.10 -6.63 2.78
CA ARG A 44 8.43 -5.83 3.81
C ARG A 44 7.53 -4.76 3.22
N VAL A 45 6.43 -4.50 3.91
CA VAL A 45 5.50 -3.40 3.62
C VAL A 45 5.48 -2.40 4.78
N PHE A 46 5.70 -1.13 4.47
CA PHE A 46 5.56 -0.01 5.40
C PHE A 46 4.21 0.66 5.22
N SER A 47 3.41 0.73 6.28
CA SER A 47 2.10 1.41 6.26
C SER A 47 2.27 2.93 6.26
N HIS A 48 1.16 3.65 6.05
CA HIS A 48 1.12 5.11 6.11
C HIS A 48 1.51 5.69 7.48
N GLN A 49 1.59 4.86 8.53
CA GLN A 49 2.00 5.25 9.88
C GLN A 49 3.51 5.03 10.13
N ALA A 50 4.23 4.43 9.18
CA ALA A 50 5.66 4.16 9.35
C ALA A 50 6.48 5.47 9.34
N SER A 51 7.32 5.62 10.37
CA SER A 51 8.31 6.69 10.47
C SER A 51 9.42 6.52 9.43
N GLN A 52 10.20 7.58 9.23
CA GLN A 52 11.51 7.46 8.60
C GLN A 52 12.47 6.67 9.49
#